data_AF-A0A256XC18-F1
#
_entry.id   AF-A0A256XC18-F1
#
_cell.length_a   1.000
_cell.length_b   1.000
_cell.length_c   1.000
_cell.angle_alpha   90.00
_cell.angle_beta   90.00
_cell.angle_gamma   90.00
#
_symmetry.space_group_name_H-M   'P 1'
#
loop_
_entity.id
_entity.type
_entity.pdbx_description
1 polymer ?
#
loop_
_entity_poly.entity_id
_entity_poly.type
_entity_poly.pdbx_seq_one_letter_code
_entity_poly.pdbx_strand_id
1 'polypeptide(L)'
;MLQILREECPKRGGIITLSEITLLVNQGRMENPLPTDIIFTAIELLEREGLIPKVETLSSGVKIIPFVELTGDHREVLNIASEKGWTTVEEVVMRTGWSKEKALLTLRNMEENGIAISQTTIDKGTKWFFPALYQKSQK
;
A
#
# COMPACT_ATOMS: atom_id res chain seq x y z
N MET A 1 14.24 -6.67 10.93
CA MET A 1 13.48 -5.67 10.15
C MET A 1 13.66 -5.88 8.65
N LEU A 2 14.88 -5.78 8.09
CA LEU A 2 15.11 -6.05 6.65
C LEU A 2 14.60 -7.40 6.18
N GLN A 3 14.82 -8.47 6.95
CA GLN A 3 14.30 -9.80 6.61
C GLN A 3 12.76 -9.81 6.52
N ILE A 4 12.07 -9.22 7.50
CA ILE A 4 10.60 -9.08 7.49
C ILE A 4 10.15 -8.35 6.21
N LEU A 5 10.81 -7.25 5.85
CA LEU A 5 10.47 -6.50 4.63
C LEU A 5 10.64 -7.36 3.37
N ARG A 6 11.73 -8.13 3.27
CA ARG A 6 11.99 -9.01 2.13
C ARG A 6 10.96 -10.13 2.00
N GLU A 7 10.47 -10.66 3.12
CA GLU A 7 9.52 -11.78 3.15
C GLU A 7 8.06 -11.31 2.96
N GLU A 8 7.67 -10.18 3.54
CA GLU A 8 6.28 -9.75 3.62
C GLU A 8 5.87 -8.76 2.53
N CYS A 9 6.79 -7.95 2.01
CA CYS A 9 6.48 -6.96 0.98
C CYS A 9 5.98 -7.59 -0.34
N PRO A 10 6.59 -8.68 -0.87
CA PRO A 10 6.10 -9.32 -2.10
C PRO A 10 4.67 -9.85 -1.97
N LYS A 11 4.26 -10.30 -0.78
CA LYS A 11 2.90 -10.79 -0.51
C LYS A 11 1.83 -9.68 -0.56
N ARG A 12 2.27 -8.41 -0.63
CA ARG A 12 1.43 -7.21 -0.58
C ARG A 12 1.53 -6.36 -1.84
N GLY A 13 2.01 -6.95 -2.93
CA GLY A 13 2.19 -6.23 -4.20
C GLY A 13 3.40 -5.31 -4.22
N GLY A 14 4.40 -5.60 -3.39
CA GLY A 14 5.64 -4.82 -3.36
C GLY A 14 5.51 -3.46 -2.66
N ILE A 15 4.44 -3.23 -1.91
CA ILE A 15 4.24 -2.05 -1.08
C ILE A 15 3.97 -2.49 0.36
N ILE A 16 4.55 -1.79 1.33
CA ILE A 16 4.26 -2.02 2.74
C ILE A 16 4.11 -0.69 3.49
N THR A 17 3.18 -0.64 4.44
CA THR A 17 2.94 0.56 5.27
C THR A 17 3.76 0.52 6.55
N LEU A 18 4.10 1.68 7.12
CA LEU A 18 4.77 1.72 8.43
C LEU A 18 3.93 1.09 9.55
N SER A 19 2.60 1.20 9.47
CA SER A 19 1.68 0.53 10.40
C SER A 19 1.80 -0.99 10.32
N GLU A 20 1.92 -1.54 9.10
CA GLU A 20 2.08 -2.99 8.91
C GLU A 20 3.46 -3.45 9.41
N ILE A 21 4.52 -2.69 9.15
CA ILE A 21 5.85 -3.00 9.68
C ILE A 21 5.80 -3.05 11.22
N THR A 22 5.12 -2.08 11.84
CA THR A 22 4.96 -2.04 13.30
C THR A 22 4.26 -3.29 13.81
N LEU A 23 3.19 -3.72 13.12
CA LEU A 23 2.46 -4.94 13.45
C LEU A 23 3.34 -6.19 13.30
N LEU A 24 4.04 -6.33 12.17
CA LEU A 24 4.88 -7.50 11.86
C LEU A 24 6.08 -7.61 12.80
N VAL A 25 6.73 -6.49 13.14
CA VAL A 25 7.87 -6.47 14.08
C VAL A 25 7.44 -6.88 15.48
N ASN A 26 6.23 -6.50 15.88
CA ASN A 26 5.65 -6.85 17.18
C ASN A 26 4.85 -8.15 17.17
N GLN A 27 4.75 -8.83 16.02
CA GLN A 27 4.10 -10.12 15.93
C GLN A 27 4.87 -11.13 16.81
N GLY A 28 4.18 -11.68 17.81
CA GLY A 28 4.78 -12.57 18.82
C GLY A 28 5.46 -11.87 20.00
N ARG A 29 5.46 -10.53 20.06
CA ARG A 29 5.99 -9.74 21.19
C ARG A 29 4.86 -9.19 22.07
N MET A 30 4.01 -10.08 22.60
CA MET A 30 2.82 -9.67 23.36
C MET A 30 3.17 -9.03 24.72
N GLU A 31 4.18 -9.53 25.41
CA GLU A 31 4.55 -9.03 26.75
C GLU A 31 5.50 -7.82 26.72
N ASN A 32 6.23 -7.63 25.62
CA ASN A 32 7.20 -6.53 25.47
C ASN A 32 7.28 -6.06 24.01
N PRO A 33 6.24 -5.37 23.51
CA PRO A 33 6.25 -4.83 22.16
C PRO A 33 7.30 -3.72 22.04
N LEU A 34 7.96 -3.64 20.88
CA LEU A 34 8.82 -2.52 20.56
C LEU A 34 7.98 -1.25 20.34
N PRO A 35 8.35 -0.13 20.98
CA PRO A 35 7.74 1.17 20.73
C PRO A 35 7.85 1.60 19.25
N THR A 36 6.83 2.29 18.76
CA THR A 36 6.73 2.70 17.34
C THR A 36 7.85 3.66 16.93
N ASP A 37 8.29 4.55 17.81
CA ASP A 37 9.40 5.48 17.59
C ASP A 37 10.74 4.74 17.37
N ILE A 38 11.00 3.66 18.11
CA ILE A 38 12.17 2.81 17.91
C ILE A 38 12.11 2.12 16.53
N ILE A 39 10.93 1.63 16.14
CA ILE A 39 10.72 1.00 14.83
C ILE A 39 10.93 2.03 13.71
N PHE A 40 10.42 3.25 13.87
CA PHE A 40 10.57 4.31 12.88
C PHE A 40 12.02 4.78 12.76
N THR A 41 12.72 4.95 13.87
CA THR A 41 14.16 5.26 13.89
C THR A 41 14.96 4.19 13.12
N ALA A 42 14.61 2.91 13.28
CA ALA A 42 15.25 1.84 12.54
C ALA A 42 14.94 1.91 11.03
N ILE A 43 13.71 2.26 10.63
CA ILE A 43 13.35 2.45 9.22
C ILE A 43 14.10 3.64 8.61
N GLU A 44 14.18 4.77 9.31
CA GLU A 44 14.93 5.95 8.84
C GLU A 44 16.42 5.64 8.67
N LEU A 45 17.00 4.84 9.57
CA LEU A 45 18.36 4.34 9.42
C LEU A 45 18.49 3.49 8.15
N LEU A 46 17.60 2.52 7.94
CA LEU A 46 17.64 1.66 6.74
C LEU A 46 17.49 2.47 5.45
N GLU A 47 16.63 3.48 5.43
CA GLU A 47 16.45 4.39 4.29
C GLU A 47 17.73 5.18 4.03
N ARG A 48 18.33 5.77 5.08
CA ARG A 48 19.55 6.58 4.98
C ARG A 48 20.74 5.78 4.48
N GLU A 49 20.87 4.53 4.91
CA GLU A 49 21.92 3.62 4.44
C GLU A 49 21.62 3.03 3.04
N GLY A 50 20.49 3.40 2.41
CA GLY A 50 20.11 2.94 1.07
C GLY A 50 19.71 1.45 1.02
N LEU A 51 19.36 0.85 2.16
CA LEU A 51 18.99 -0.56 2.26
C LEU A 51 17.51 -0.81 1.92
N ILE A 52 16.70 0.24 1.97
CA ILE A 52 15.30 0.25 1.55
C ILE A 52 15.01 1.48 0.69
N PRO A 53 13.95 1.45 -0.14
CA PRO A 53 13.46 2.63 -0.83
C PRO A 53 13.03 3.74 0.13
N LYS A 54 12.96 4.96 -0.40
CA LYS A 54 12.45 6.13 0.32
C LYS A 54 11.04 5.90 0.84
N VAL A 55 10.78 6.32 2.08
CA VAL A 55 9.42 6.35 2.62
C VAL A 55 8.63 7.47 1.92
N GLU A 56 7.50 7.11 1.31
CA GLU A 56 6.57 8.05 0.68
C GLU A 56 5.35 8.26 1.59
N THR A 57 4.80 9.47 1.59
CA THR A 57 3.57 9.79 2.34
C THR A 57 2.44 10.05 1.35
N LEU A 58 1.40 9.23 1.41
CA LEU A 58 0.17 9.42 0.64
C LEU A 58 -0.61 10.63 1.18
N SER A 59 -1.51 11.18 0.38
CA SER A 59 -2.35 12.33 0.73
C SER A 59 -3.19 12.14 2.00
N SER A 60 -3.53 10.90 2.36
CA SER A 60 -4.20 10.54 3.62
C SER A 60 -3.29 10.56 4.86
N GLY A 61 -1.98 10.77 4.68
CA GLY A 61 -0.96 10.66 5.74
C GLY A 61 -0.40 9.25 5.91
N VAL A 62 -0.92 8.25 5.18
CA VAL A 62 -0.38 6.88 5.21
C VAL A 62 1.04 6.88 4.64
N LYS A 63 1.99 6.40 5.44
CA LYS A 63 3.39 6.24 5.03
C LYS A 63 3.61 4.84 4.45
N ILE A 64 4.13 4.80 3.22
CA ILE A 64 4.41 3.58 2.46
C ILE A 64 5.89 3.47 2.11
N ILE A 65 6.36 2.25 1.88
CA ILE A 65 7.68 1.95 1.32
C ILE A 65 7.45 1.11 0.05
N PRO A 66 7.59 1.69 -1.15
CA PRO A 66 7.37 0.99 -2.40
C PRO A 66 8.67 0.29 -2.87
N PHE A 67 8.68 -1.03 -2.84
CA PHE A 67 9.74 -1.88 -3.43
C PHE A 67 9.48 -2.21 -4.90
N VAL A 68 8.46 -1.57 -5.49
CA VAL A 68 8.12 -1.62 -6.91
C VAL A 68 8.16 -0.21 -7.47
N GLU A 69 8.40 -0.10 -8.77
CA GLU A 69 8.33 1.20 -9.44
C GLU A 69 6.88 1.67 -9.52
N LEU A 70 6.62 2.84 -8.92
CA LEU A 70 5.35 3.52 -9.02
C LEU A 70 5.49 4.69 -10.00
N THR A 71 4.54 4.80 -10.92
CA THR A 71 4.36 5.97 -11.77
C THR A 71 3.60 7.07 -11.04
N GLY A 72 3.50 8.27 -11.62
CA GLY A 72 2.63 9.33 -11.10
C GLY A 72 1.16 8.89 -11.06
N ASP A 73 0.70 8.20 -12.11
CA ASP A 73 -0.67 7.69 -12.19
C ASP A 73 -0.96 6.64 -11.11
N HIS A 74 0.00 5.74 -10.82
CA HIS A 74 -0.14 4.78 -9.72
C HIS A 74 -0.28 5.46 -8.37
N ARG A 75 0.49 6.52 -8.12
CA ARG A 75 0.41 7.27 -6.86
C ARG A 75 -0.93 7.96 -6.68
N GLU A 76 -1.53 8.50 -7.74
CA GLU A 76 -2.87 9.07 -7.65
C GLU A 76 -3.93 8.03 -7.30
N VAL A 77 -3.85 6.85 -7.91
CA VAL A 77 -4.76 5.75 -7.56
C VAL A 77 -4.56 5.31 -6.11
N LEU A 78 -3.31 5.18 -5.64
CA LEU A 78 -3.02 4.85 -4.24
C LEU A 78 -3.52 5.93 -3.27
N ASN A 79 -3.39 7.21 -3.63
CA ASN A 79 -3.93 8.33 -2.86
C ASN A 79 -5.45 8.17 -2.66
N ILE A 80 -6.18 7.91 -3.74
CA ILE A 80 -7.63 7.70 -3.71
C ILE A 80 -7.99 6.47 -2.87
N ALA A 81 -7.30 5.35 -3.10
CA ALA A 81 -7.59 4.10 -2.40
C ALA A 81 -7.22 4.13 -0.92
N SER A 82 -6.28 4.99 -0.50
CA SER A 82 -5.77 5.04 0.88
C SER A 82 -6.82 5.37 1.94
N GLU A 83 -7.95 5.95 1.56
CA GLU A 83 -9.07 6.23 2.46
C GLU A 83 -9.78 4.96 2.96
N LYS A 84 -9.80 3.89 2.15
CA LYS A 84 -10.60 2.68 2.43
C LYS A 84 -9.98 1.34 2.01
N GLY A 85 -8.78 1.36 1.43
CA GLY A 85 -8.03 0.19 0.95
C GLY A 85 -8.47 -0.36 -0.41
N TRP A 86 -9.40 0.30 -1.11
CA TRP A 86 -9.88 -0.09 -2.44
C TRP A 86 -10.43 1.11 -3.21
N THR A 87 -10.60 0.98 -4.52
CA THR A 87 -11.26 1.98 -5.38
C THR A 87 -12.05 1.33 -6.53
N THR A 88 -12.76 2.14 -7.31
CA THR A 88 -13.39 1.73 -8.58
C THR A 88 -12.96 2.66 -9.71
N VAL A 89 -13.22 2.24 -10.95
CA VAL A 89 -12.97 3.08 -12.13
C VAL A 89 -13.72 4.40 -12.02
N GLU A 90 -14.98 4.38 -11.58
CA GLU A 90 -15.83 5.56 -11.44
C GLU A 90 -15.27 6.55 -10.43
N GLU A 91 -14.76 6.06 -9.30
CA GLU A 91 -14.16 6.92 -8.28
C GLU A 91 -12.85 7.54 -8.78
N VAL A 92 -12.00 6.77 -9.46
CA VAL A 92 -10.77 7.30 -10.08
C VAL A 92 -11.12 8.38 -11.10
N VAL A 93 -12.06 8.12 -12.01
CA VAL A 93 -12.54 9.11 -12.99
C VAL A 93 -13.06 10.37 -12.30
N MET A 94 -13.90 10.24 -11.27
CA MET A 94 -14.48 11.36 -10.56
C MET A 94 -13.43 12.21 -9.83
N ARG A 95 -12.45 11.58 -9.18
CA ARG A 95 -11.43 12.26 -8.36
C ARG A 95 -10.30 12.87 -9.20
N THR A 96 -10.00 12.30 -10.36
CA THR A 96 -8.87 12.73 -11.21
C THR A 96 -9.28 13.49 -12.48
N GLY A 97 -10.55 13.37 -12.91
CA GLY A 97 -11.01 13.85 -14.21
C GLY A 97 -10.50 13.03 -15.41
N TRP A 98 -9.90 11.87 -15.19
CA TRP A 98 -9.39 11.02 -16.27
C TRP A 98 -10.51 10.44 -17.13
N SER A 99 -10.17 10.04 -18.36
CA SER A 99 -11.06 9.19 -19.14
C SER A 99 -11.25 7.83 -18.46
N LYS A 100 -12.42 7.21 -18.66
CA LYS A 100 -12.71 5.86 -18.17
C LYS A 100 -11.67 4.84 -18.63
N GLU A 101 -11.21 4.97 -19.88
CA GLU A 101 -10.19 4.11 -20.46
C GLU A 101 -8.84 4.24 -19.74
N LYS A 102 -8.38 5.47 -19.49
CA LYS A 102 -7.14 5.69 -18.73
C LYS A 102 -7.24 5.10 -17.33
N ALA A 103 -8.31 5.41 -16.60
CA ALA A 103 -8.51 4.89 -15.25
C ALA A 103 -8.51 3.35 -15.21
N LEU A 104 -9.22 2.71 -16.14
CA LEU A 104 -9.25 1.25 -16.25
C LEU A 104 -7.88 0.67 -16.63
N LEU A 105 -7.16 1.29 -17.56
CA LEU A 105 -5.82 0.85 -17.97
C LEU A 105 -4.83 0.93 -16.80
N THR A 106 -4.83 2.03 -16.04
CA THR A 106 -3.98 2.19 -14.85
C THR A 106 -4.31 1.13 -13.80
N LEU A 107 -5.60 0.90 -13.51
CA LEU A 107 -6.01 -0.12 -12.52
C LEU A 107 -5.64 -1.54 -12.94
N ARG A 108 -5.82 -1.89 -14.22
CA ARG A 108 -5.38 -3.19 -14.76
C ARG A 108 -3.87 -3.34 -14.69
N ASN A 109 -3.12 -2.30 -15.04
CA ASN A 109 -1.67 -2.33 -14.94
C ASN A 109 -1.21 -2.53 -13.49
N MET A 110 -1.85 -1.89 -12.50
CA MET A 110 -1.54 -2.12 -11.09
C MET A 110 -1.88 -3.56 -10.65
N GLU A 111 -2.96 -4.14 -11.18
CA GLU A 111 -3.33 -5.54 -10.94
C GLU A 111 -2.35 -6.53 -11.57
N GLU A 112 -1.93 -6.31 -12.82
CA GLU A 112 -0.94 -7.12 -13.53
C GLU A 112 0.42 -7.13 -12.81
N ASN A 113 0.77 -6.03 -12.14
CA ASN A 113 1.97 -5.92 -11.31
C ASN A 113 1.77 -6.40 -9.86
N GLY A 114 0.60 -6.97 -9.54
CA GLY A 114 0.29 -7.52 -8.21
C GLY A 114 0.04 -6.47 -7.12
N ILE A 115 0.03 -5.18 -7.44
CA ILE A 115 -0.23 -4.06 -6.51
C ILE A 115 -1.70 -4.04 -6.09
N ALA A 116 -2.60 -4.47 -6.99
CA ALA A 116 -4.03 -4.50 -6.77
C ALA A 116 -4.61 -5.88 -7.09
N ILE A 117 -5.80 -6.16 -6.55
CA ILE A 117 -6.60 -7.36 -6.84
C ILE A 117 -8.00 -6.90 -7.21
N SER A 118 -8.49 -7.25 -8.40
CA SER A 118 -9.87 -6.95 -8.76
C SER A 118 -10.86 -7.96 -8.18
N GLN A 119 -12.03 -7.47 -7.81
CA GLN A 119 -13.18 -8.29 -7.45
C GLN A 119 -14.41 -7.71 -8.12
N THR A 120 -15.07 -8.51 -8.96
CA THR A 120 -16.29 -8.11 -9.67
C THR A 120 -17.51 -8.71 -8.97
N THR A 121 -18.50 -7.88 -8.72
CA THR A 121 -19.80 -8.28 -8.17
C THR A 121 -20.91 -7.84 -9.13
N ILE A 122 -21.93 -8.68 -9.29
CA ILE A 122 -23.02 -8.47 -10.25
C ILE A 122 -23.79 -7.18 -9.93
N ASP A 123 -23.89 -6.82 -8.64
CA ASP A 123 -24.68 -5.71 -8.12
C ASP A 123 -23.88 -4.41 -7.93
N LYS A 124 -22.57 -4.47 -7.66
CA LYS A 124 -21.76 -3.27 -7.30
C LYS A 124 -20.60 -2.97 -8.24
N GLY A 125 -20.47 -3.70 -9.35
CA GLY A 125 -19.40 -3.53 -10.31
C GLY A 125 -18.06 -4.09 -9.83
N THR A 126 -16.96 -3.64 -10.46
CA THR A 126 -15.60 -4.10 -10.16
C THR A 126 -14.89 -3.15 -9.20
N LYS A 127 -14.33 -3.70 -8.13
CA LYS A 127 -13.47 -3.00 -7.17
C LYS A 127 -12.04 -3.50 -7.29
N TRP A 128 -11.08 -2.59 -7.17
CA TRP A 128 -9.67 -2.93 -7.05
C TRP A 128 -9.23 -2.71 -5.60
N PHE A 129 -8.84 -3.79 -4.94
CA PHE A 129 -8.34 -3.81 -3.57
C PHE A 129 -6.83 -3.73 -3.57
N PHE A 130 -6.25 -2.96 -2.64
CA PHE A 130 -4.81 -2.78 -2.50
C PHE A 130 -4.33 -3.46 -1.22
N PRO A 131 -3.68 -4.64 -1.30
CA PRO A 131 -3.29 -5.41 -0.12
C PRO A 131 -2.45 -4.63 0.89
N ALA A 132 -1.61 -3.69 0.41
CA ALA A 132 -0.80 -2.83 1.26
C ALA A 132 -1.60 -1.80 2.08
N LEU A 133 -2.77 -1.39 1.59
CA LEU A 133 -3.64 -0.39 2.21
C LEU A 133 -4.85 -1.01 2.90
N TYR A 134 -5.11 -2.30 2.66
CA TYR A 134 -6.21 -3.02 3.26
C TYR A 134 -5.91 -3.32 4.72
N GLN A 135 -6.38 -2.46 5.63
CA GLN A 135 -6.37 -2.76 7.04
C GLN A 135 -7.35 -3.91 7.29
N LYS A 136 -6.84 -5.10 7.64
CA LYS A 136 -7.66 -6.09 8.32
C LYS A 136 -8.06 -5.48 9.65
N SER A 137 -9.25 -4.88 9.72
CA SER A 137 -9.90 -4.57 10.98
C SER A 137 -9.94 -5.86 11.79
N GLN A 138 -9.12 -5.94 12.84
CA GLN A 138 -9.16 -7.04 13.79
C GLN A 138 -10.57 -7.07 14.39
N LYS A 139 -11.29 -8.14 14.11
CA LYS A 139 -12.43 -8.57 14.93
C LYS A 139 -11.90 -9.39 16.08
#